data_AF-A0A959QS88-F1
#
_entry.id   AF-A0A959QS88-F1
#
_cell.length_a   1.000
_cell.length_b   1.000
_cell.length_c   1.000
_cell.angle_alpha   90.00
_cell.angle_beta   90.00
_cell.angle_gamma   90.00
#
_symmetry.space_group_name_H-M   'P 1'
#
loop_
_entity.id
_entity.type
_entity.pdbx_description
1 polymer ?
#
loop_
_entity_poly.entity_id
_entity_poly.type
_entity_poly.pdbx_seq_one_letter_code
_entity_poly.pdbx_strand_id
1 'polypeptide(L)'
;MKVFIAGASGLVGSNCKKHFTEQGWEVKGSYFSYEVADTVFYNTLEPEHPDNFDIKAFNPDVIVHCGALTHVDKCETEQEASYQQTVQSTINLVEVAKECNARFVYISTDYVFDGVNGPYVETDEVNPISVYGKHKLEAEQYAFNELDNTLVLRVTNVYGNEERGKNFIARIVQQCIDKQKLTLKLPYDQFACPTNAWDIARC
;
A
#
# COMPACT_ATOMS: atom_id res chain seq x y z
N MET A 1 3.34 1.01 -21.69
CA MET A 1 3.68 0.21 -20.49
C MET A 1 2.40 -0.36 -19.93
N LYS A 2 2.40 -1.63 -19.55
CA LYS A 2 1.30 -2.31 -18.87
C LYS A 2 1.57 -2.34 -17.38
N VAL A 3 0.62 -1.89 -16.57
CA VAL A 3 0.76 -1.83 -15.11
C VAL A 3 -0.42 -2.52 -14.44
N PHE A 4 -0.10 -3.47 -13.56
CA PHE A 4 -1.09 -4.03 -12.64
C PHE A 4 -0.92 -3.39 -11.26
N ILE A 5 -2.00 -2.93 -10.65
CA ILE A 5 -1.98 -2.30 -9.32
C ILE A 5 -2.82 -3.13 -8.35
N ALA A 6 -2.17 -3.84 -7.44
CA ALA A 6 -2.84 -4.56 -6.38
C ALA A 6 -3.28 -3.59 -5.27
N GLY A 7 -4.58 -3.51 -5.01
CA GLY A 7 -5.15 -2.58 -4.02
C GLY A 7 -5.45 -1.18 -4.59
N ALA A 8 -5.87 -1.11 -5.85
CA ALA A 8 -6.26 0.13 -6.52
C ALA A 8 -7.52 0.80 -5.94
N SER A 9 -8.32 0.06 -5.15
CA SER A 9 -9.45 0.64 -4.41
C SER A 9 -9.06 1.34 -3.09
N GLY A 10 -7.77 1.31 -2.73
CA GLY A 10 -7.21 2.06 -1.60
C GLY A 10 -6.69 3.45 -1.96
N LEU A 11 -6.27 4.21 -0.95
CA LEU A 11 -5.77 5.58 -1.10
C LEU A 11 -4.61 5.71 -2.09
N VAL A 12 -3.50 5.01 -1.86
CA VAL A 12 -2.32 5.10 -2.74
C VAL A 12 -2.63 4.51 -4.11
N GLY A 13 -3.20 3.30 -4.15
CA GLY A 13 -3.47 2.59 -5.40
C GLY A 13 -4.41 3.34 -6.36
N SER A 14 -5.43 4.04 -5.83
CA SER A 14 -6.34 4.85 -6.67
C SER A 14 -5.64 6.07 -7.29
N ASN A 15 -4.74 6.71 -6.54
CA ASN A 15 -3.94 7.83 -7.05
C ASN A 15 -2.92 7.34 -8.09
N CYS A 16 -2.25 6.21 -7.86
CA CYS A 16 -1.39 5.57 -8.86
C CYS A 16 -2.16 5.23 -10.15
N LYS A 17 -3.33 4.59 -10.01
CA LYS A 17 -4.17 4.22 -11.15
C LYS A 17 -4.53 5.45 -11.99
N LYS A 18 -5.00 6.51 -11.34
CA LYS A 18 -5.33 7.77 -12.00
C LYS A 18 -4.12 8.36 -12.73
N HIS A 19 -3.00 8.52 -12.02
CA HIS A 19 -1.80 9.14 -12.60
C HIS A 19 -1.27 8.36 -13.81
N PHE A 20 -1.10 7.03 -13.68
CA PHE A 20 -0.59 6.20 -14.77
C PHE A 20 -1.54 6.17 -15.97
N THR A 21 -2.85 6.26 -15.75
CA THR A 21 -3.83 6.37 -16.84
C THR A 21 -3.71 7.71 -17.56
N GLU A 22 -3.49 8.81 -16.84
CA GLU A 22 -3.23 10.15 -17.43
C GLU A 22 -1.93 10.18 -18.24
N GLN A 23 -0.95 9.33 -17.92
CA GLN A 23 0.27 9.13 -18.72
C GLN A 23 0.05 8.27 -19.98
N GLY A 24 -1.17 7.77 -20.21
CA GLY A 24 -1.50 6.92 -21.36
C GLY A 24 -1.01 5.47 -21.23
N TRP A 25 -0.74 4.99 -20.02
CA TRP A 25 -0.36 3.59 -19.79
C TRP A 25 -1.58 2.67 -19.79
N GLU A 26 -1.36 1.40 -20.07
CA GLU A 26 -2.40 0.38 -19.97
C GLU A 26 -2.47 -0.12 -18.52
N VAL A 27 -3.44 0.37 -17.76
CA VAL A 27 -3.52 0.13 -16.30
C VAL A 27 -4.66 -0.81 -15.96
N LYS A 28 -4.37 -1.83 -15.14
CA LYS A 28 -5.38 -2.68 -14.48
C LYS A 28 -5.21 -2.59 -12.98
N GLY A 29 -6.15 -1.87 -12.34
CA GLY A 29 -6.20 -1.78 -10.89
C GLY A 29 -7.14 -2.84 -10.31
N SER A 30 -6.75 -3.47 -9.21
CA SER A 30 -7.57 -4.48 -8.55
C SER A 30 -8.25 -4.01 -7.27
N TYR A 31 -9.32 -4.71 -6.92
CA TYR A 31 -9.96 -4.66 -5.61
C TYR A 31 -10.10 -6.07 -5.03
N PHE A 32 -10.28 -6.13 -3.71
CA PHE A 32 -10.65 -7.36 -3.01
C PHE A 32 -12.01 -7.23 -2.33
N SER A 33 -12.14 -6.35 -1.34
CA SER A 33 -13.35 -6.23 -0.51
C SER A 33 -14.22 -5.01 -0.81
N TYR A 34 -13.72 -4.04 -1.59
CA TYR A 34 -14.43 -2.82 -1.93
C TYR A 34 -14.19 -2.49 -3.39
N GLU A 35 -15.19 -2.75 -4.21
CA GLU A 35 -15.17 -2.46 -5.64
C GLU A 35 -15.26 -0.96 -5.88
N VAL A 36 -14.46 -0.48 -6.83
CA VAL A 36 -14.50 0.89 -7.34
C VAL A 36 -14.53 0.86 -8.86
N ALA A 37 -14.94 1.96 -9.48
CA ALA A 37 -15.07 2.03 -10.94
C ALA A 37 -13.77 1.62 -11.65
N ASP A 38 -13.91 0.90 -12.77
CA ASP A 38 -12.81 0.45 -13.63
C ASP A 38 -11.73 -0.38 -12.90
N THR A 39 -12.12 -1.22 -11.94
CA THR A 39 -11.22 -2.18 -11.30
C THR A 39 -11.63 -3.63 -11.57
N VAL A 40 -10.69 -4.54 -11.36
CA VAL A 40 -10.90 -5.98 -11.52
C VAL A 40 -10.77 -6.69 -10.18
N PHE A 41 -11.51 -7.77 -9.95
CA PHE A 41 -11.37 -8.54 -8.72
C PHE A 41 -10.02 -9.26 -8.69
N TYR A 42 -9.35 -9.23 -7.55
CA TYR A 42 -8.17 -10.04 -7.29
C TYR A 42 -7.99 -10.30 -5.79
N ASN A 43 -8.07 -11.57 -5.40
CA ASN A 43 -7.76 -12.03 -4.05
C ASN A 43 -6.31 -12.53 -3.99
N THR A 44 -5.42 -11.69 -3.47
CA THR A 44 -4.01 -12.04 -3.35
C THR A 44 -3.74 -13.20 -2.36
N LEU A 45 -4.65 -13.50 -1.43
CA LEU A 45 -4.51 -14.63 -0.51
C LEU A 45 -4.82 -15.97 -1.18
N GLU A 46 -5.58 -15.95 -2.27
CA GLU A 46 -5.98 -17.13 -3.04
C GLU A 46 -5.64 -16.89 -4.52
N PRO A 47 -4.37 -17.06 -4.93
CA PRO A 47 -3.94 -16.77 -6.31
C PRO A 47 -4.74 -17.52 -7.38
N GLU A 48 -5.19 -18.73 -7.06
CA GLU A 48 -5.97 -19.62 -7.94
C GLU A 48 -7.50 -19.38 -7.85
N HIS A 49 -7.95 -18.31 -7.20
CA HIS A 49 -9.39 -18.00 -7.11
C HIS A 49 -9.97 -17.81 -8.53
N PRO A 50 -11.11 -18.46 -8.86
CA PRO A 50 -11.62 -18.52 -10.24
C PRO A 50 -11.99 -17.15 -10.83
N ASP A 51 -12.42 -16.20 -9.99
CA ASP A 51 -12.76 -14.85 -10.41
C ASP A 51 -11.57 -13.88 -10.44
N ASN A 52 -10.36 -14.35 -10.09
CA ASN A 52 -9.18 -13.50 -10.17
C ASN A 52 -8.94 -13.06 -11.61
N PHE A 53 -8.64 -11.78 -11.78
CA PHE A 53 -8.11 -11.29 -13.02
C PHE A 53 -6.81 -12.03 -13.39
N ASP A 54 -6.72 -12.49 -14.64
CA ASP A 54 -5.56 -13.19 -15.16
C ASP A 54 -4.40 -12.22 -15.41
N ILE A 55 -3.59 -12.00 -14.38
CA ILE A 55 -2.40 -11.15 -14.44
C ILE A 55 -1.37 -11.72 -15.43
N LYS A 56 -1.26 -13.05 -15.54
CA LYS A 56 -0.27 -13.72 -16.39
C LYS A 56 -0.60 -13.51 -17.86
N ALA A 57 -1.88 -13.62 -18.24
CA ALA A 57 -2.33 -13.29 -19.59
C ALA A 57 -2.24 -11.79 -19.90
N PHE A 58 -2.48 -10.92 -18.91
CA PHE A 58 -2.28 -9.48 -19.07
C PHE A 58 -0.79 -9.13 -19.31
N ASN A 59 0.12 -9.88 -18.67
CA ASN A 59 1.57 -9.79 -18.76
C ASN A 59 2.08 -8.35 -18.52
N PRO A 60 1.96 -7.84 -17.27
CA PRO A 60 2.35 -6.46 -16.95
C PRO A 60 3.86 -6.26 -17.00
N ASP A 61 4.30 -5.07 -17.39
CA ASP A 61 5.70 -4.64 -17.26
C ASP A 61 6.05 -4.34 -15.78
N VAL A 62 5.05 -3.88 -15.01
CA VAL A 62 5.18 -3.47 -13.61
C VAL A 62 3.97 -3.92 -12.80
N ILE A 63 4.23 -4.48 -11.62
CA ILE A 63 3.23 -4.73 -10.59
C ILE A 63 3.48 -3.77 -9.42
N VAL A 64 2.47 -2.95 -9.10
CA VAL A 64 2.51 -2.04 -7.95
C VAL A 64 1.63 -2.61 -6.84
N HIS A 65 2.25 -2.97 -5.72
CA HIS A 65 1.57 -3.55 -4.58
C HIS A 65 1.30 -2.50 -3.50
N CYS A 66 0.04 -2.03 -3.45
CA CYS A 66 -0.47 -1.07 -2.47
C CYS A 66 -1.29 -1.75 -1.36
N GLY A 67 -1.45 -3.07 -1.39
CA GLY A 67 -2.27 -3.82 -0.45
C GLY A 67 -1.53 -4.13 0.86
N ALA A 68 -2.16 -3.86 1.99
CA ALA A 68 -1.73 -4.30 3.33
C ALA A 68 -2.89 -4.13 4.33
N LEU A 69 -2.81 -4.78 5.49
CA LEU A 69 -3.65 -4.41 6.63
C LEU A 69 -3.05 -3.15 7.30
N THR A 70 -3.63 -1.98 7.05
CA THR A 70 -3.08 -0.70 7.52
C THR A 70 -3.59 -0.24 8.89
N HIS A 71 -4.46 -1.02 9.53
CA HIS A 71 -5.00 -0.67 10.85
C HIS A 71 -4.03 -1.15 11.95
N VAL A 72 -3.06 -0.30 12.33
CA VAL A 72 -1.95 -0.66 13.23
C VAL A 72 -2.42 -1.33 14.53
N ASP A 73 -3.38 -0.75 15.25
CA ASP A 73 -3.88 -1.33 16.51
C ASP A 73 -4.49 -2.73 16.32
N LYS A 74 -5.09 -2.98 15.14
CA LYS A 74 -5.69 -4.27 14.81
C LYS A 74 -4.61 -5.31 14.53
N CYS A 75 -3.47 -4.89 13.97
CA CYS A 75 -2.33 -5.78 13.75
C CYS A 75 -1.79 -6.35 15.06
N GLU A 76 -1.82 -5.56 16.15
CA GLU A 76 -1.37 -6.03 17.48
C GLU A 76 -2.28 -7.14 18.03
N THR A 77 -3.60 -7.00 17.87
CA THR A 77 -4.59 -7.94 18.41
C THR A 77 -4.90 -9.13 17.49
N GLU A 78 -4.77 -8.96 16.17
CA GLU A 78 -5.09 -9.95 15.14
C GLU A 78 -3.85 -10.26 14.28
N GLN A 79 -2.78 -10.72 14.93
CA GLN A 79 -1.46 -10.88 14.29
C GLN A 79 -1.49 -11.84 13.10
N GLU A 80 -2.17 -12.98 13.21
CA GLU A 80 -2.27 -13.94 12.10
C GLU A 80 -2.95 -13.32 10.88
N ALA A 81 -4.10 -12.64 11.08
CA ALA A 81 -4.79 -11.97 9.99
C ALA A 81 -3.94 -10.84 9.37
N SER A 82 -3.18 -10.12 10.21
CA SER A 82 -2.23 -9.11 9.75
C SER A 82 -1.10 -9.70 8.91
N TYR A 83 -0.55 -10.84 9.34
CA TYR A 83 0.49 -11.57 8.63
C TYR A 83 -0.02 -12.05 7.28
N GLN A 84 -1.19 -12.70 7.24
CA GLN A 84 -1.80 -13.16 5.99
C GLN A 84 -2.01 -11.98 5.02
N GLN A 85 -2.70 -10.93 5.45
CA GLN A 85 -3.05 -9.78 4.60
C GLN A 85 -1.87 -8.88 4.22
N THR A 86 -0.70 -9.05 4.83
CA THR A 86 0.47 -8.23 4.56
C THR A 86 1.59 -9.09 3.98
N VAL A 87 2.12 -10.03 4.76
CA VAL A 87 3.25 -10.88 4.36
C VAL A 87 2.83 -11.90 3.31
N GLN A 88 1.86 -12.78 3.61
CA GLN A 88 1.49 -13.86 2.69
C GLN A 88 0.95 -13.32 1.36
N SER A 89 0.14 -12.25 1.42
CA SER A 89 -0.32 -11.58 0.20
C SER A 89 0.83 -10.98 -0.63
N THR A 90 1.86 -10.42 0.01
CA THR A 90 3.04 -9.91 -0.72
C THR A 90 3.80 -11.06 -1.37
N ILE A 91 4.04 -12.15 -0.62
CA ILE A 91 4.71 -13.36 -1.12
C ILE A 91 4.04 -13.85 -2.41
N ASN A 92 2.73 -14.07 -2.37
CA ASN A 92 1.98 -14.58 -3.50
C ASN A 92 2.09 -13.67 -4.73
N LEU A 93 2.09 -12.36 -4.54
CA LEU A 93 2.17 -11.41 -5.66
C LEU A 93 3.59 -11.26 -6.21
N VAL A 94 4.62 -11.46 -5.38
CA VAL A 94 6.02 -11.53 -5.83
C VAL A 94 6.23 -12.73 -6.75
N GLU A 95 5.65 -13.89 -6.43
CA GLU A 95 5.70 -15.06 -7.30
C GLU A 95 5.05 -14.80 -8.66
N VAL A 96 3.88 -14.14 -8.68
CA VAL A 96 3.24 -13.73 -9.93
C VAL A 96 4.12 -12.75 -10.72
N ALA A 97 4.81 -11.81 -10.04
CA ALA A 97 5.71 -10.87 -10.68
C ALA A 97 6.91 -11.58 -11.34
N LYS A 98 7.50 -12.58 -10.67
CA LYS A 98 8.57 -13.42 -11.23
C LYS A 98 8.13 -14.13 -12.50
N GLU A 99 6.95 -14.76 -12.48
CA GLU A 99 6.42 -15.47 -13.65
C GLU A 99 6.19 -14.56 -14.85
N CYS A 100 5.78 -13.31 -14.61
CA CYS A 100 5.59 -12.31 -15.65
C CYS A 100 6.90 -11.60 -16.05
N ASN A 101 8.01 -11.85 -15.34
CA ASN A 101 9.24 -11.06 -15.40
C ASN A 101 8.96 -9.53 -15.24
N ALA A 102 7.99 -9.21 -14.38
CA ALA A 102 7.56 -7.84 -14.11
C ALA A 102 8.47 -7.18 -13.06
N ARG A 103 8.64 -5.86 -13.15
CA ARG A 103 9.20 -5.09 -12.02
C ARG A 103 8.17 -5.05 -10.89
N PHE A 104 8.63 -5.16 -9.65
CA PHE A 104 7.75 -5.15 -8.48
C PHE A 104 7.97 -3.89 -7.66
N VAL A 105 6.91 -3.12 -7.45
CA VAL A 105 6.95 -1.92 -6.61
C VAL A 105 6.13 -2.18 -5.35
N TYR A 106 6.78 -2.19 -4.20
CA TYR A 106 6.15 -2.42 -2.91
C TYR A 106 6.02 -1.11 -2.13
N ILE A 107 4.78 -0.71 -1.81
CA ILE A 107 4.55 0.45 -0.94
C ILE A 107 4.72 0.01 0.51
N SER A 108 5.76 0.48 1.17
CA SER A 108 6.04 0.19 2.57
C SER A 108 5.83 1.40 3.49
N THR A 109 6.46 1.41 4.67
CA THR A 109 6.15 2.33 5.76
C THR A 109 7.41 2.76 6.50
N ASP A 110 7.35 3.95 7.11
CA ASP A 110 8.28 4.40 8.15
C ASP A 110 8.23 3.57 9.45
N TYR A 111 7.17 2.79 9.68
CA TYR A 111 7.03 1.93 10.88
C TYR A 111 8.05 0.77 10.92
N VAL A 112 8.88 0.62 9.88
CA VAL A 112 10.05 -0.27 9.92
C VAL A 112 11.18 0.27 10.81
N PHE A 113 11.14 1.56 11.16
CA PHE A 113 12.06 2.20 12.09
C PHE A 113 11.45 2.34 13.50
N ASP A 114 12.28 2.63 14.50
CA ASP A 114 11.84 2.81 15.90
C ASP A 114 11.42 4.25 16.24
N GLY A 115 11.73 5.22 15.39
CA GLY A 115 11.38 6.63 15.58
C GLY A 115 12.26 7.38 16.58
N VAL A 116 13.37 6.79 17.07
CA VAL A 116 14.22 7.40 18.10
C VAL A 116 15.16 8.48 17.52
N ASN A 117 15.76 8.24 16.35
CA ASN A 117 16.85 9.06 15.79
C ASN A 117 16.54 9.61 14.39
N GLY A 118 15.27 9.78 14.05
CA GLY A 118 14.89 10.35 12.75
C GLY A 118 15.48 11.75 12.51
N PRO A 119 15.55 12.21 11.25
CA PRO A 119 15.03 11.56 10.05
C PRO A 119 15.92 10.39 9.58
N TYR A 120 15.27 9.31 9.12
CA TYR A 120 15.95 8.12 8.60
C TYR A 120 16.20 8.22 7.09
N VAL A 121 17.27 7.59 6.64
CA VAL A 121 17.57 7.32 5.22
C VAL A 121 17.47 5.81 4.93
N GLU A 122 17.47 5.43 3.65
CA GLU A 122 17.24 4.05 3.20
C GLU A 122 18.29 3.05 3.71
N THR A 123 19.50 3.52 4.00
CA THR A 123 20.62 2.72 4.51
C THR A 123 20.65 2.58 6.03
N ASP A 124 19.79 3.30 6.76
CA ASP A 124 19.73 3.20 8.22
C ASP A 124 19.17 1.84 8.66
N GLU A 125 19.62 1.38 9.83
CA GLU A 125 19.14 0.12 10.40
C GLU A 125 17.64 0.19 10.73
N VAL A 126 16.91 -0.84 10.31
CA VAL A 126 15.49 -1.03 10.60
C VAL A 126 15.32 -1.67 11.97
N ASN A 127 14.34 -1.20 12.74
CA ASN A 127 14.04 -1.68 14.09
C ASN A 127 12.53 -1.50 14.40
N PRO A 128 11.64 -2.30 13.78
CA PRO A 128 10.20 -2.12 13.94
C PRO A 128 9.74 -2.45 15.35
N ILE A 129 9.10 -1.49 16.01
CA ILE A 129 8.55 -1.64 17.37
C ILE A 129 7.10 -2.14 17.42
N SER A 130 6.41 -2.16 16.27
CA SER A 130 5.02 -2.62 16.14
C SER A 130 4.90 -3.90 15.31
N VAL A 131 3.83 -4.67 15.49
CA VAL A 131 3.52 -5.83 14.65
C VAL A 131 3.31 -5.42 13.19
N TYR A 132 2.65 -4.28 12.95
CA TYR A 132 2.49 -3.73 11.60
C TYR A 132 3.85 -3.48 10.93
N GLY A 133 4.77 -2.79 11.62
CA GLY A 133 6.11 -2.52 11.12
C GLY A 133 6.90 -3.80 10.84
N LYS A 134 6.80 -4.81 11.72
CA LYS A 134 7.45 -6.11 11.55
C LYS A 134 6.96 -6.84 10.30
N HIS A 135 5.64 -6.94 10.11
CA HIS A 135 5.09 -7.60 8.92
C HIS A 135 5.40 -6.84 7.62
N LYS A 136 5.43 -5.50 7.65
CA LYS A 136 5.84 -4.71 6.50
C LYS A 136 7.31 -4.94 6.16
N LEU A 137 8.19 -4.97 7.15
CA LEU A 137 9.60 -5.26 6.95
C LEU A 137 9.83 -6.69 6.43
N GLU A 138 9.13 -7.68 6.97
CA GLU A 138 9.24 -9.07 6.51
C GLU A 138 8.83 -9.22 5.03
N ALA A 139 7.75 -8.55 4.64
CA ALA A 139 7.32 -8.48 3.24
C ALA A 139 8.34 -7.76 2.34
N GLU A 140 8.97 -6.67 2.80
CA GLU A 140 10.06 -6.00 2.07
C GLU A 140 11.24 -6.97 1.84
N GLN A 141 11.69 -7.64 2.89
CA GLN A 141 12.83 -8.55 2.84
C GLN A 141 12.56 -9.72 1.90
N TYR A 142 11.37 -10.30 1.94
CA TYR A 142 10.97 -11.33 0.99
C TYR A 142 11.06 -10.83 -0.46
N ALA A 143 10.44 -9.69 -0.77
CA ALA A 143 10.44 -9.15 -2.12
C ALA A 143 11.85 -8.87 -2.66
N PHE A 144 12.75 -8.32 -1.82
CA PHE A 144 14.14 -8.08 -2.20
C PHE A 144 14.94 -9.36 -2.43
N ASN A 145 14.78 -10.37 -1.57
CA ASN A 145 15.54 -11.61 -1.67
C ASN A 145 15.12 -12.46 -2.88
N GLU A 146 13.86 -12.34 -3.27
CA GLU A 146 13.25 -13.21 -4.27
C GLU A 146 13.20 -12.59 -5.67
N LEU A 147 13.21 -11.26 -5.78
CA LEU A 147 13.07 -10.59 -7.06
C LEU A 147 13.99 -9.36 -7.16
N ASP A 148 15.07 -9.51 -7.94
CA ASP A 148 16.08 -8.46 -8.15
C ASP A 148 15.49 -7.14 -8.70
N ASN A 149 14.38 -7.22 -9.45
CA ASN A 149 13.69 -6.07 -10.03
C ASN A 149 12.66 -5.43 -9.08
N THR A 150 12.96 -5.43 -7.78
CA THR A 150 12.09 -4.87 -6.73
C THR A 150 12.49 -3.43 -6.36
N LEU A 151 11.49 -2.56 -6.27
CA LEU A 151 11.58 -1.23 -5.68
C LEU A 151 10.67 -1.17 -4.44
N VAL A 152 11.24 -0.80 -3.30
CA VAL A 152 10.47 -0.51 -2.08
C VAL A 152 10.36 0.99 -1.88
N LEU A 153 9.14 1.48 -1.69
CA LEU A 153 8.83 2.88 -1.40
C LEU A 153 8.33 2.99 0.04
N ARG A 154 9.19 3.37 0.99
CA ARG A 154 8.79 3.63 2.39
C ARG A 154 8.13 5.00 2.48
N VAL A 155 6.85 5.03 2.87
CA VAL A 155 6.06 6.26 2.97
C VAL A 155 5.56 6.47 4.40
N THR A 156 5.18 7.70 4.74
CA THR A 156 4.68 8.07 6.07
C THR A 156 3.43 8.93 5.96
N ASN A 157 2.51 8.77 6.92
CA ASN A 157 1.31 9.60 7.11
C ASN A 157 0.61 10.04 5.82
N VAL A 158 0.25 9.05 4.99
CA VAL A 158 -0.29 9.29 3.66
C VAL A 158 -1.71 9.87 3.76
N TYR A 159 -1.93 10.98 3.06
CA TYR A 159 -3.24 11.61 2.91
C TYR A 159 -3.53 11.91 1.44
N GLY A 160 -4.79 12.16 1.11
CA GLY A 160 -5.17 12.53 -0.26
C GLY A 160 -6.62 12.24 -0.56
N ASN A 161 -6.96 12.31 -1.84
CA ASN A 161 -8.29 11.97 -2.32
C ASN A 161 -8.42 10.46 -2.44
N GLU A 162 -9.49 9.90 -1.87
CA GLU A 162 -9.91 8.52 -2.08
C GLU A 162 -11.44 8.44 -2.03
N GLU A 163 -12.02 7.50 -2.75
CA GLU A 163 -13.48 7.31 -2.83
C GLU A 163 -14.10 6.92 -1.48
N ARG A 164 -13.31 6.24 -0.62
CA ARG A 164 -13.78 5.73 0.68
C ARG A 164 -13.83 6.81 1.78
N GLY A 165 -13.16 7.95 1.58
CA GLY A 165 -13.10 9.04 2.56
C GLY A 165 -12.60 8.63 3.96
N LYS A 166 -11.76 7.60 4.07
CA LYS A 166 -11.35 7.02 5.36
C LYS A 166 -10.15 7.72 5.98
N ASN A 167 -9.34 8.42 5.19
CA ASN A 167 -8.16 9.08 5.73
C ASN A 167 -8.51 10.21 6.70
N PHE A 168 -7.67 10.37 7.72
CA PHE A 168 -7.87 11.28 8.85
C PHE A 168 -8.13 12.73 8.40
N ILE A 169 -7.38 13.20 7.40
CA ILE A 169 -7.49 14.57 6.87
C ILE A 169 -8.83 14.78 6.17
N ALA A 170 -9.24 13.87 5.28
CA ALA A 170 -10.52 13.95 4.58
C ALA A 170 -11.70 13.99 5.58
N ARG A 171 -11.65 13.16 6.62
CA ARG A 171 -12.67 13.16 7.68
C ARG A 171 -12.75 14.50 8.41
N ILE A 172 -11.61 15.06 8.83
CA ILE A 172 -11.57 16.36 9.52
C ILE A 172 -12.09 17.47 8.59
N VAL A 173 -11.65 17.49 7.33
CA VAL A 173 -12.11 18.47 6.34
C VAL A 173 -13.62 18.44 6.20
N GLN A 174 -14.22 17.24 6.03
CA GLN A 174 -15.66 17.10 5.92
C GLN A 174 -16.39 17.59 7.18
N GLN A 175 -15.91 17.21 8.37
CA GLN A 175 -16.50 17.65 9.63
C GLN A 175 -16.44 19.18 9.82
N CYS A 176 -15.38 19.83 9.34
CA CYS A 176 -15.25 21.28 9.32
C CYS A 176 -16.23 21.93 8.35
N ILE A 177 -16.40 21.37 7.15
CA ILE A 177 -17.39 21.83 6.16
C ILE A 177 -18.80 21.75 6.76
N ASP A 178 -19.09 20.65 7.47
CA ASP A 178 -20.37 20.41 8.14
C ASP A 178 -20.54 21.25 9.43
N LYS A 179 -19.56 22.09 9.78
CA LYS A 179 -19.54 22.95 10.98
C LYS A 179 -19.74 22.17 12.28
N GLN A 180 -19.27 20.93 12.33
CA GLN A 180 -19.32 20.13 13.55
C GLN A 180 -18.36 20.69 14.60
N LYS A 181 -18.78 20.72 15.86
CA LYS A 181 -17.89 21.05 16.97
C LYS A 181 -16.99 19.84 17.25
N LEU A 182 -15.69 19.99 16.99
CA LEU A 182 -14.70 18.94 17.18
C LEU A 182 -13.87 19.18 18.43
N THR A 183 -13.74 18.16 19.27
CA THR A 183 -12.73 18.09 20.33
C THR A 183 -11.76 16.98 19.97
N LEU A 184 -10.53 17.34 19.63
CA LEU A 184 -9.49 16.40 19.23
C LEU A 184 -8.47 16.24 20.36
N LYS A 185 -8.12 14.99 20.67
CA LYS A 185 -6.99 14.66 21.54
C LYS A 185 -5.89 14.10 20.64
N LEU A 186 -4.84 14.89 20.44
CA LEU A 186 -3.76 14.60 19.50
C LEU A 186 -2.43 14.46 20.24
N PRO A 187 -1.51 13.60 19.77
CA PRO A 187 -0.13 13.58 20.27
C PRO A 187 0.56 14.91 19.94
N TYR A 188 1.44 15.37 20.84
CA TYR A 188 2.24 16.59 20.65
C TYR A 188 3.75 16.31 20.57
N ASP A 189 4.13 15.05 20.79
CA ASP A 189 5.48 14.51 20.91
C ASP A 189 5.83 13.52 19.78
N GLN A 190 4.95 13.40 18.78
CA GLN A 190 5.18 12.58 17.58
C GLN A 190 5.31 13.49 16.36
N PHE A 191 6.47 13.42 15.70
CA PHE A 191 6.80 14.23 14.54
C PHE A 191 6.80 13.38 13.29
N ALA A 192 6.23 13.88 12.20
CA ALA A 192 6.18 13.21 10.91
C ALA A 192 6.07 14.21 9.77
N CYS A 193 6.30 13.75 8.55
CA CYS A 193 6.11 14.53 7.33
C CYS A 193 4.92 13.95 6.55
N PRO A 194 3.70 14.50 6.65
CA PRO A 194 2.55 13.98 5.93
C PRO A 194 2.80 13.99 4.42
N THR A 195 2.58 12.86 3.76
CA THR A 195 2.85 12.70 2.33
C THR A 195 1.56 12.62 1.53
N ASN A 196 1.45 13.37 0.44
CA ASN A 196 0.29 13.31 -0.43
C ASN A 196 0.33 12.06 -1.32
N ALA A 197 -0.77 11.30 -1.37
CA ALA A 197 -0.90 10.11 -2.21
C ALA A 197 -0.70 10.40 -3.70
N TRP A 198 -1.06 11.60 -4.16
CA TRP A 198 -0.82 12.06 -5.52
C TRP A 198 0.67 12.27 -5.81
N ASP A 199 1.45 12.73 -4.82
CA ASP A 199 2.88 12.91 -4.98
C ASP A 199 3.59 11.54 -4.98
N ILE A 200 3.16 10.59 -4.15
CA ILE A 200 3.63 9.19 -4.20
C ILE A 200 3.40 8.58 -5.59
N ALA A 201 2.25 8.83 -6.20
CA ALA A 201 1.90 8.30 -7.51
C ALA A 201 2.79 8.84 -8.65
N ARG A 202 3.44 10.00 -8.45
CA ARG A 202 4.27 10.71 -9.45
C ARG A 202 5.77 10.44 -9.31
N CYS A 203 6.17 9.74 -8.24
CA CYS A 203 7.57 9.41 -7.97
C CYS A 203 8.15 8.48 -9.05
#